data_AF-A0A443S0U3-F1
#
_entry.id   AF-A0A443S0U3-F1
#
_cell.length_a   1.000
_cell.length_b   1.000
_cell.length_c   1.000
_cell.angle_alpha   90.00
_cell.angle_beta   90.00
_cell.angle_gamma   90.00
#
_symmetry.space_group_name_H-M   'P 1'
#
loop_
_entity.id
_entity.type
_entity.pdbx_description
1 polymer ?
#
loop_
_entity_poly.entity_id
_entity_poly.type
_entity_poly.pdbx_seq_one_letter_code
_entity_poly.pdbx_strand_id
1 'polypeptide(L)'
;MCSLEETTAVKKVLLRKRGREIRKRRAPLPDWSTAEPGEGAEDNRAAKVAKVHPAPKPNWFDEYTKDEVVAIDCEFVRPIGSRIAELATVAIVGGDKETIYKGMVKWEKGSFIVDYYTRRTNGFNESSLVKGKPFEEVQAKVKEILKDKLVIVCGGGNDFAALHLEMELYDVWDIQTYFQGMTSQVDRFGMPVFQPHKLRSIFKYCFPDECLNNIHTAENDALGTMRIFRWYRNNGTFLHDRRYMEDFTHMPRLK
;
A
#
# COMPACT_ATOMS: atom_id res chain seq x y z
N MET A 1 -35.61 7.16 -20.88
CA MET A 1 -34.93 7.28 -19.57
C MET A 1 -34.15 6.01 -19.36
N CYS A 2 -32.81 6.08 -19.38
CA CYS A 2 -31.92 4.93 -19.21
C CYS A 2 -31.91 4.54 -17.71
N SER A 3 -32.08 3.26 -17.39
CA SER A 3 -32.24 2.80 -16.02
C SER A 3 -30.95 2.92 -15.20
N LEU A 4 -31.06 2.99 -13.88
CA LEU A 4 -29.90 3.05 -12.96
C LEU A 4 -28.98 1.81 -13.11
N GLU A 5 -29.54 0.68 -13.55
CA GLU A 5 -28.81 -0.55 -13.82
C GLU A 5 -28.01 -0.47 -15.13
N GLU A 6 -28.60 0.11 -16.18
CA GLU A 6 -27.93 0.33 -17.47
C GLU A 6 -26.75 1.29 -17.32
N THR A 7 -26.91 2.39 -16.57
CA THR A 7 -25.81 3.34 -16.31
C THR A 7 -24.68 2.73 -15.47
N THR A 8 -24.99 1.80 -14.58
CA THR A 8 -23.99 1.05 -13.78
C THR A 8 -23.24 0.04 -14.63
N ALA A 9 -23.92 -0.65 -15.55
CA ALA A 9 -23.31 -1.57 -16.50
C ALA A 9 -22.37 -0.84 -17.48
N VAL A 10 -22.79 0.31 -18.02
CA VAL A 10 -21.95 1.14 -18.91
C VAL A 10 -20.71 1.67 -18.18
N LYS A 11 -20.84 2.10 -16.92
CA LYS A 11 -19.69 2.53 -16.10
C LYS A 11 -18.72 1.39 -15.78
N LYS A 12 -19.21 0.18 -15.47
CA LYS A 12 -18.37 -1.02 -15.31
C LYS A 12 -17.61 -1.38 -16.59
N VAL A 13 -18.25 -1.23 -17.76
CA VAL A 13 -17.60 -1.48 -19.06
C VAL A 13 -16.54 -0.42 -19.35
N LEU A 14 -16.78 0.85 -19.03
CA LEU A 14 -15.81 1.94 -19.20
C LEU A 14 -14.59 1.81 -18.27
N LEU A 15 -14.81 1.48 -16.99
CA LEU A 15 -13.73 1.21 -16.02
C LEU A 15 -12.89 -0.02 -16.45
N ARG A 16 -13.54 -1.09 -16.92
CA ARG A 16 -12.87 -2.27 -17.49
C ARG A 16 -12.09 -1.93 -18.77
N LYS A 17 -12.58 -1.00 -19.60
CA LYS A 17 -11.86 -0.52 -20.78
C LYS A 17 -10.65 0.33 -20.40
N ARG A 18 -10.77 1.25 -19.44
CA ARG A 18 -9.64 2.08 -18.95
C ARG A 18 -8.53 1.22 -18.32
N GLY A 19 -8.88 0.26 -17.46
CA GLY A 19 -7.92 -0.70 -16.90
C GLY A 19 -7.30 -1.65 -17.94
N ARG A 20 -8.03 -2.03 -19.00
CA ARG A 20 -7.48 -2.81 -20.13
C ARG A 20 -6.57 -1.97 -21.03
N GLU A 21 -6.87 -0.70 -21.26
CA GLU A 21 -6.03 0.21 -22.06
C GLU A 21 -4.67 0.42 -21.38
N ILE A 22 -4.67 0.59 -20.05
CA ILE A 22 -3.48 0.66 -19.21
C ILE A 22 -2.68 -0.67 -19.27
N ARG A 23 -3.37 -1.82 -19.19
CA ARG A 23 -2.72 -3.15 -19.33
C ARG A 23 -2.18 -3.43 -20.73
N LYS A 24 -2.80 -2.93 -21.80
CA LYS A 24 -2.31 -3.08 -23.18
C LYS A 24 -1.08 -2.21 -23.47
N ARG A 25 -0.86 -1.15 -22.70
CA ARG A 25 0.36 -0.34 -22.73
C ARG A 25 1.54 -0.95 -21.94
N ARG A 26 1.33 -2.07 -21.21
CA ARG A 26 2.45 -2.88 -20.71
C ARG A 26 3.15 -3.51 -21.90
N ALA A 27 4.44 -3.22 -22.06
CA ALA A 27 5.30 -4.04 -22.89
C ALA A 27 5.21 -5.51 -22.41
N PRO A 28 5.18 -6.50 -23.32
CA PRO A 28 5.30 -7.90 -22.92
C PRO A 28 6.57 -8.08 -22.11
N LEU A 29 6.50 -8.93 -21.07
CA LEU A 29 7.71 -9.38 -20.38
C LEU A 29 8.64 -10.01 -21.43
N PRO A 30 9.93 -9.63 -21.48
CA PRO A 30 10.84 -10.21 -22.46
C PRO A 30 10.93 -11.72 -22.27
N ASP A 31 10.80 -12.44 -23.38
CA ASP A 31 11.06 -13.87 -23.47
C ASP A 31 12.54 -14.10 -23.18
N TRP A 32 12.82 -14.76 -22.06
CA TRP A 32 14.16 -14.94 -21.52
C TRP A 32 14.80 -16.26 -21.97
N SER A 33 14.19 -16.97 -22.93
CA SER A 33 14.73 -18.22 -23.47
C SER A 33 15.84 -18.04 -24.53
N THR A 34 16.13 -16.81 -24.98
CA THR A 34 17.07 -16.55 -26.09
C THR A 34 18.24 -15.63 -25.77
N ALA A 35 18.64 -15.48 -24.50
CA ALA A 35 19.80 -14.67 -24.15
C ALA A 35 21.11 -15.46 -24.42
N GLU A 36 21.74 -15.17 -25.56
CA GLU A 36 23.09 -15.63 -25.91
C GLU A 36 24.14 -15.16 -24.87
N PRO A 37 25.12 -16.00 -24.50
CA PRO A 37 26.19 -15.60 -23.59
C PRO A 37 27.23 -14.73 -24.33
N GLY A 38 27.38 -13.48 -23.89
CA GLY A 38 28.38 -12.56 -24.44
C GLY A 38 29.81 -12.92 -24.02
N GLU A 39 30.65 -13.23 -25.01
CA GLU A 39 32.11 -13.35 -24.91
C GLU A 39 32.77 -12.03 -24.50
N GLY A 40 33.95 -12.14 -23.88
CA GLY A 40 34.58 -11.12 -23.05
C GLY A 40 35.12 -9.85 -23.73
N ALA A 41 35.50 -8.89 -22.89
CA ALA A 41 36.42 -7.82 -23.26
C ALA A 41 37.09 -7.24 -22.00
N GLU A 42 38.40 -7.06 -22.14
CA GLU A 42 39.37 -6.67 -21.14
C GLU A 42 39.30 -5.20 -20.68
N ASP A 43 40.08 -4.99 -19.62
CA ASP A 43 40.44 -3.77 -18.90
C ASP A 43 40.72 -2.53 -19.78
N ASN A 44 40.08 -1.40 -19.47
CA ASN A 44 40.65 -0.09 -19.77
C ASN A 44 40.07 1.00 -18.85
N ARG A 45 40.80 1.25 -17.76
CA ARG A 45 40.65 2.42 -16.88
C ARG A 45 41.16 3.66 -17.61
N ALA A 46 40.26 4.61 -17.90
CA ALA A 46 40.45 6.07 -17.94
C ALA A 46 39.66 6.77 -19.07
N ALA A 47 38.34 6.86 -18.91
CA ALA A 47 37.54 7.93 -19.52
C ALA A 47 36.24 8.06 -18.71
N LYS A 48 36.21 8.96 -17.72
CA LYS A 48 34.96 9.39 -17.08
C LYS A 48 34.20 10.28 -18.05
N VAL A 49 33.53 9.68 -19.02
CA VAL A 49 32.37 10.31 -19.65
C VAL A 49 31.26 10.24 -18.61
N ALA A 50 30.81 11.39 -18.11
CA ALA A 50 29.60 11.45 -17.31
C ALA A 50 28.48 10.81 -18.16
N LYS A 51 28.09 9.58 -17.83
CA LYS A 51 26.94 8.94 -18.45
C LYS A 51 25.76 9.84 -18.13
N VAL A 52 25.31 10.60 -19.12
CA VAL A 52 24.04 11.32 -19.06
C VAL A 52 22.99 10.23 -18.92
N HIS A 53 22.57 9.96 -17.68
CA HIS A 53 21.45 9.08 -17.44
C HIS A 53 20.25 9.69 -18.16
N PRO A 54 19.52 8.92 -18.99
CA PRO A 54 18.29 9.41 -19.58
C PRO A 54 17.39 9.92 -18.45
N ALA A 55 16.71 11.05 -18.70
CA ALA A 55 15.79 11.62 -17.72
C ALA A 55 14.86 10.51 -17.20
N PRO A 56 14.67 10.39 -15.88
CA PRO A 56 13.85 9.32 -15.32
C PRO A 56 12.46 9.39 -15.94
N LYS A 57 11.97 8.26 -16.43
CA LYS A 57 10.58 8.17 -16.91
C LYS A 57 9.66 8.50 -15.73
N PRO A 58 8.59 9.28 -15.95
CA PRO A 58 7.61 9.57 -14.90
C PRO A 58 7.03 8.25 -14.39
N ASN A 59 6.77 8.19 -13.09
CA ASN A 59 6.08 7.04 -12.52
C ASN A 59 4.62 7.06 -12.96
N TRP A 60 3.99 5.88 -13.06
CA TRP A 60 2.58 5.79 -13.48
C TRP A 60 1.63 6.55 -12.53
N PHE A 61 2.00 6.66 -11.25
CA PHE A 61 1.24 7.38 -10.23
C PHE A 61 1.46 8.90 -10.29
N ASP A 62 2.39 9.40 -11.10
CA ASP A 62 2.59 10.85 -11.27
C ASP A 62 1.46 11.50 -12.07
N GLU A 63 0.64 10.71 -12.78
CA GLU A 63 -0.57 11.16 -13.47
C GLU A 63 -1.66 11.66 -12.49
N TYR A 64 -1.58 11.28 -11.20
CA TYR A 64 -2.55 11.67 -10.19
C TYR A 64 -2.19 13.02 -9.57
N THR A 65 -3.17 13.92 -9.59
CA THR A 65 -3.12 15.16 -8.83
C THR A 65 -3.26 14.87 -7.34
N LYS A 66 -2.86 15.83 -6.51
CA LYS A 66 -2.88 15.70 -5.05
C LYS A 66 -4.25 15.34 -4.48
N ASP A 67 -5.32 15.90 -5.04
CA ASP A 67 -6.70 15.65 -4.60
C ASP A 67 -7.23 14.29 -5.05
N GLU A 68 -6.54 13.63 -5.99
CA GLU A 68 -6.85 12.28 -6.48
C GLU A 68 -6.06 11.19 -5.73
N VAL A 69 -5.24 11.57 -4.74
CA VAL A 69 -4.47 10.62 -3.91
C VAL A 69 -5.04 10.57 -2.50
N VAL A 70 -5.28 9.35 -2.01
CA VAL A 70 -5.69 9.10 -0.63
C VAL A 70 -4.87 7.96 -0.03
N ALA A 71 -4.56 8.03 1.26
CA ALA A 71 -4.01 6.91 2.02
C ALA A 71 -5.09 6.33 2.91
N ILE A 72 -5.09 5.01 3.06
CA ILE A 72 -6.04 4.28 3.91
C ILE A 72 -5.28 3.31 4.81
N ASP A 73 -5.79 3.16 6.03
CA ASP A 73 -5.35 2.15 6.97
C ASP A 73 -6.54 1.70 7.83
N CYS A 74 -6.55 0.44 8.24
CA CYS A 74 -7.57 -0.19 9.04
C CYS A 74 -7.00 -0.85 10.30
N GLU A 75 -7.71 -0.69 11.41
CA GLU A 75 -7.55 -1.55 12.58
C GLU A 75 -8.58 -2.67 12.55
N PHE A 76 -8.20 -3.81 13.13
CA PHE A 76 -9.02 -5.00 13.13
C PHE A 76 -9.30 -5.49 14.55
N VAL A 77 -10.41 -6.21 14.70
CA VAL A 77 -10.73 -7.02 15.87
C VAL A 77 -11.04 -8.45 15.45
N ARG A 78 -10.84 -9.41 16.35
CA ARG A 78 -11.22 -10.81 16.11
C ARG A 78 -12.50 -11.11 16.88
N PRO A 79 -13.64 -11.37 16.21
CA PRO A 79 -14.88 -11.74 16.88
C PRO A 79 -14.69 -13.02 17.71
N ILE A 80 -15.38 -13.13 18.83
CA ILE A 80 -15.35 -14.35 19.64
C ILE A 80 -15.94 -15.50 18.82
N GLY A 81 -15.22 -16.62 18.77
CA GLY A 81 -15.60 -17.79 17.98
C GLY A 81 -15.18 -17.73 16.50
N SER A 82 -14.62 -16.61 16.04
CA SER A 82 -14.06 -16.47 14.69
C SER A 82 -12.53 -16.53 14.71
N ARG A 83 -11.96 -17.07 13.62
CA ARG A 83 -10.52 -16.97 13.33
C ARG A 83 -10.17 -15.83 12.38
N ILE A 84 -11.19 -15.19 11.81
CA ILE A 84 -11.05 -14.12 10.83
C ILE A 84 -11.05 -12.79 11.58
N ALA A 85 -10.10 -11.92 11.25
CA ALA A 85 -10.09 -10.55 11.75
C ALA A 85 -11.05 -9.71 10.89
N GLU A 86 -11.83 -8.86 11.54
CA GLU A 86 -12.84 -8.01 10.92
C GLU A 86 -12.59 -6.54 11.24
N LEU A 87 -13.16 -5.65 10.43
CA LEU A 87 -12.94 -4.22 10.52
C LEU A 87 -13.39 -3.65 11.87
N ALA A 88 -12.50 -2.92 12.54
CA ALA A 88 -12.80 -2.18 13.76
C ALA A 88 -12.88 -0.68 13.49
N THR A 89 -11.82 -0.11 12.93
CA THR A 89 -11.75 1.30 12.55
C THR A 89 -11.04 1.45 11.22
N VAL A 90 -11.36 2.49 10.48
CA VAL A 90 -10.71 2.87 9.23
C VAL A 90 -10.48 4.37 9.24
N ALA A 91 -9.35 4.81 8.69
CA ALA A 91 -9.13 6.22 8.42
C ALA A 91 -8.67 6.40 6.97
N ILE A 92 -9.10 7.51 6.37
CA ILE A 92 -8.65 7.93 5.06
C ILE A 92 -8.07 9.33 5.18
N VAL A 93 -6.87 9.50 4.63
CA VAL A 93 -6.10 10.74 4.64
C VAL A 93 -5.91 11.21 3.21
N GLY A 94 -6.22 12.47 2.93
CA GLY A 94 -5.99 13.07 1.61
C GLY A 94 -4.52 13.36 1.33
N GLY A 95 -4.17 13.66 0.08
CA GLY A 95 -2.80 14.05 -0.32
C GLY A 95 -2.20 15.21 0.48
N ASP A 96 -3.05 16.05 1.08
CA ASP A 96 -2.66 17.14 1.97
C ASP A 96 -2.25 16.75 3.39
N LYS A 97 -2.30 15.46 3.73
CA LYS A 97 -2.14 14.93 5.11
C LYS A 97 -3.27 15.35 6.06
N GLU A 98 -4.41 15.75 5.52
CA GLU A 98 -5.63 15.96 6.30
C GLU A 98 -6.44 14.66 6.36
N THR A 99 -6.92 14.32 7.54
CA THR A 99 -7.84 13.18 7.70
C THR A 99 -9.20 13.57 7.11
N ILE A 100 -9.58 12.97 5.99
CA ILE A 100 -10.84 13.26 5.30
C ILE A 100 -11.98 12.36 5.77
N TYR A 101 -11.67 11.20 6.37
CA TYR A 101 -12.67 10.30 6.92
C TYR A 101 -12.13 9.45 8.06
N LYS A 102 -12.98 9.24 9.08
CA LYS A 102 -12.80 8.25 10.14
C LYS A 102 -14.07 7.44 10.29
N GLY A 103 -13.93 6.13 10.20
CA GLY A 103 -15.00 5.17 10.43
C GLY A 103 -14.68 4.29 11.63
N MET A 104 -15.70 3.95 12.40
CA MET A 104 -15.64 2.96 13.46
C MET A 104 -16.84 2.04 13.28
N VAL A 105 -16.59 0.74 13.16
CA VAL A 105 -17.65 -0.27 13.02
C VAL A 105 -18.21 -0.59 14.40
N LYS A 106 -19.54 -0.73 14.48
CA LYS A 106 -20.22 -1.07 15.72
C LYS A 106 -19.96 -2.53 16.07
N TRP A 107 -19.46 -2.76 17.28
CA TRP A 107 -19.40 -4.09 17.88
C TRP A 107 -20.12 -4.09 19.21
N GLU A 108 -20.90 -5.14 19.47
CA GLU A 108 -21.54 -5.31 20.77
C GLU A 108 -20.48 -5.52 21.86
N LYS A 109 -20.79 -5.07 23.08
CA LYS A 109 -19.83 -5.15 24.19
C LYS A 109 -19.42 -6.61 24.42
N GLY A 110 -18.11 -6.88 24.45
CA GLY A 110 -17.56 -8.21 24.70
C GLY A 110 -17.78 -9.21 23.55
N SER A 111 -18.10 -8.75 22.34
CA SER A 111 -18.28 -9.63 21.17
C SER A 111 -16.98 -9.97 20.42
N PHE A 112 -15.85 -9.38 20.81
CA PHE A 112 -14.54 -9.61 20.21
C PHE A 112 -13.46 -9.85 21.28
N ILE A 113 -12.36 -10.48 20.86
CA ILE A 113 -11.26 -10.85 21.73
C ILE A 113 -10.44 -9.61 22.09
N VAL A 114 -10.25 -9.39 23.39
CA VAL A 114 -9.41 -8.33 23.95
C VAL A 114 -8.32 -8.96 24.81
N ASP A 115 -7.23 -9.38 24.18
CA ASP A 115 -6.04 -9.90 24.85
C ASP A 115 -5.00 -8.79 25.14
N TYR A 116 -3.86 -9.17 25.72
CA TYR A 116 -2.75 -8.24 25.97
C TYR A 116 -2.24 -7.60 24.66
N TYR A 117 -2.18 -8.39 23.58
CA TYR A 117 -1.73 -7.92 22.28
C TYR A 117 -2.66 -6.83 21.73
N THR A 118 -3.97 -7.06 21.77
CA THR A 118 -4.99 -6.10 21.32
C THR A 118 -4.83 -4.77 22.05
N ARG A 119 -4.82 -4.78 23.39
CA ARG A 119 -4.65 -3.56 24.20
C ARG A 119 -3.33 -2.85 23.93
N ARG A 120 -2.25 -3.58 23.71
CA ARG A 120 -0.93 -3.00 23.43
C ARG A 120 -0.84 -2.43 22.01
N THR A 121 -1.44 -3.10 21.04
CA THR A 121 -1.32 -2.77 19.63
C THR A 121 -2.27 -1.63 19.27
N ASN A 122 -3.58 -1.75 19.52
CA ASN A 122 -4.57 -0.75 19.10
C ASN A 122 -5.29 -0.04 20.26
N GLY A 123 -5.03 -0.44 21.50
CA GLY A 123 -5.65 0.20 22.67
C GLY A 123 -7.13 -0.14 22.89
N PHE A 124 -7.71 -1.06 22.10
CA PHE A 124 -9.12 -1.41 22.27
C PHE A 124 -9.38 -2.16 23.57
N ASN A 125 -10.57 -1.90 24.12
CA ASN A 125 -11.19 -2.63 25.21
C ASN A 125 -12.59 -3.08 24.79
N GLU A 126 -13.25 -3.88 25.64
CA GLU A 126 -14.56 -4.50 25.35
C GLU A 126 -15.67 -3.49 24.99
N SER A 127 -15.50 -2.21 25.33
CA SER A 127 -16.46 -1.14 25.09
C SER A 127 -16.00 -0.12 24.03
N SER A 128 -14.82 -0.29 23.43
CA SER A 128 -14.24 0.69 22.49
C SER A 128 -15.13 0.96 21.27
N LEU A 129 -15.84 -0.07 20.78
CA LEU A 129 -16.50 -0.06 19.48
C LEU A 129 -18.04 0.00 19.58
N VAL A 130 -18.61 0.12 20.78
CA VAL A 130 -20.08 0.07 20.98
C VAL A 130 -20.83 1.26 20.38
N LYS A 131 -20.13 2.37 20.14
CA LYS A 131 -20.67 3.59 19.52
C LYS A 131 -20.38 3.69 18.02
N GLY A 132 -19.85 2.62 17.42
CA GLY A 132 -19.58 2.58 16.00
C GLY A 132 -20.86 2.62 15.16
N LYS A 133 -20.67 2.67 13.84
CA LYS A 133 -21.73 2.61 12.83
C LYS A 133 -21.85 1.18 12.27
N PRO A 134 -23.00 0.81 11.68
CA PRO A 134 -23.10 -0.44 10.94
C PRO A 134 -21.98 -0.58 9.90
N PHE A 135 -21.47 -1.80 9.71
CA PHE A 135 -20.37 -2.07 8.80
C PHE A 135 -20.65 -1.54 7.39
N GLU A 136 -21.87 -1.76 6.91
CA GLU A 136 -22.31 -1.38 5.56
C GLU A 136 -22.26 0.14 5.36
N GLU A 137 -22.54 0.93 6.40
CA GLU A 137 -22.46 2.39 6.32
C GLU A 137 -21.00 2.85 6.19
N VAL A 138 -20.11 2.27 7.00
CA VAL A 138 -18.67 2.55 6.95
C VAL A 138 -18.10 2.14 5.60
N GLN A 139 -18.40 0.91 5.16
CA GLN A 139 -17.95 0.36 3.89
C GLN A 139 -18.42 1.20 2.71
N ALA A 140 -19.70 1.58 2.67
CA ALA A 140 -20.25 2.40 1.60
C ALA A 140 -19.52 3.75 1.52
N LYS A 141 -19.22 4.36 2.67
CA LYS A 141 -18.50 5.64 2.70
C LYS A 141 -17.05 5.51 2.24
N VAL A 142 -16.36 4.45 2.67
CA VAL A 142 -14.99 4.15 2.19
C VAL A 142 -15.00 3.96 0.68
N LYS A 143 -15.90 3.12 0.15
CA LYS A 143 -16.00 2.84 -1.29
C LYS A 143 -16.30 4.10 -2.11
N GLU A 144 -17.13 5.00 -1.59
CA GLU A 144 -17.40 6.29 -2.23
C GLU A 144 -16.12 7.14 -2.32
N ILE A 145 -15.34 7.22 -1.24
CA ILE A 145 -14.13 8.05 -1.17
C ILE A 145 -13.01 7.48 -2.06
N LEU A 146 -12.80 6.16 -2.04
CA LEU A 146 -11.72 5.50 -2.80
C LEU A 146 -11.97 5.49 -4.31
N LYS A 147 -13.20 5.78 -4.74
CA LYS A 147 -13.57 5.73 -6.15
C LYS A 147 -12.79 6.76 -6.96
N ASP A 148 -12.21 6.29 -8.07
CA ASP A 148 -11.43 7.12 -9.00
C ASP A 148 -10.21 7.81 -8.31
N LYS A 149 -9.71 7.23 -7.21
CA LYS A 149 -8.50 7.69 -6.51
C LYS A 149 -7.34 6.71 -6.68
N LEU A 150 -6.13 7.24 -6.59
CA LEU A 150 -4.94 6.47 -6.24
C LEU A 150 -4.96 6.20 -4.73
N VAL A 151 -4.99 4.92 -4.36
CA VAL A 151 -5.04 4.48 -2.97
C VAL A 151 -3.65 4.07 -2.51
N ILE A 152 -3.11 4.78 -1.53
CA ILE A 152 -1.82 4.48 -0.90
C ILE A 152 -2.04 3.59 0.32
N VAL A 153 -1.31 2.50 0.40
CA VAL A 153 -1.39 1.54 1.52
C VAL A 153 -0.01 1.10 1.99
N CYS A 154 0.05 0.49 3.18
CA CYS A 154 1.22 -0.23 3.67
C CYS A 154 0.84 -1.68 4.02
N GLY A 155 0.88 -2.57 3.03
CA GLY A 155 0.41 -3.95 3.20
C GLY A 155 -1.12 -4.07 3.17
N GLY A 156 -1.77 -3.38 2.22
CA GLY A 156 -3.22 -3.14 2.23
C GLY A 156 -4.14 -4.34 2.02
N GLY A 157 -3.59 -5.54 1.77
CA GLY A 157 -4.39 -6.72 1.43
C GLY A 157 -5.41 -7.07 2.52
N ASN A 158 -5.02 -6.99 3.79
CA ASN A 158 -5.92 -7.25 4.92
C ASN A 158 -6.97 -6.14 5.09
N ASP A 159 -6.60 -4.88 4.81
CA ASP A 159 -7.50 -3.73 4.87
C ASP A 159 -8.64 -3.88 3.86
N PHE A 160 -8.29 -4.16 2.59
CA PHE A 160 -9.27 -4.40 1.53
C PHE A 160 -10.13 -5.63 1.82
N ALA A 161 -9.53 -6.71 2.32
CA ALA A 161 -10.27 -7.91 2.73
C ALA A 161 -11.27 -7.61 3.85
N ALA A 162 -10.87 -6.90 4.91
CA ALA A 162 -11.77 -6.54 6.02
C ALA A 162 -12.87 -5.56 5.62
N LEU A 163 -12.61 -4.72 4.60
CA LEU A 163 -13.61 -3.87 3.98
C LEU A 163 -14.51 -4.62 2.99
N HIS A 164 -14.31 -5.92 2.76
CA HIS A 164 -14.95 -6.70 1.70
C HIS A 164 -14.87 -6.02 0.33
N LEU A 165 -13.69 -5.50 -0.02
CA LEU A 165 -13.39 -4.85 -1.29
C LEU A 165 -12.32 -5.65 -2.07
N GLU A 166 -12.49 -5.76 -3.38
CA GLU A 166 -11.48 -6.37 -4.27
C GLU A 166 -10.40 -5.32 -4.58
N MET A 167 -9.19 -5.49 -4.02
CA MET A 167 -8.07 -4.55 -4.17
C MET A 167 -7.71 -4.30 -5.65
N GLU A 168 -7.86 -5.31 -6.51
CA GLU A 168 -7.57 -5.26 -7.94
C GLU A 168 -8.49 -4.34 -8.74
N LEU A 169 -9.59 -3.87 -8.14
CA LEU A 169 -10.51 -2.92 -8.76
C LEU A 169 -10.11 -1.45 -8.51
N TYR A 170 -9.06 -1.22 -7.73
CA TYR A 170 -8.55 0.10 -7.39
C TYR A 170 -7.14 0.29 -7.93
N ASP A 171 -6.77 1.54 -8.22
CA ASP A 171 -5.39 1.89 -8.49
C ASP A 171 -4.67 2.01 -7.14
N VAL A 172 -3.95 0.95 -6.76
CA VAL A 172 -3.29 0.85 -5.45
C VAL A 172 -1.78 0.97 -5.58
N TRP A 173 -1.19 1.80 -4.73
CA TRP A 173 0.24 1.90 -4.54
C TRP A 173 0.60 1.45 -3.12
N ASP A 174 1.13 0.24 -3.03
CA ASP A 174 1.53 -0.35 -1.75
C ASP A 174 3.00 -0.07 -1.45
N ILE A 175 3.25 0.71 -0.40
CA ILE A 175 4.59 1.05 0.11
C ILE A 175 5.46 -0.21 0.27
N GLN A 176 4.88 -1.31 0.76
CA GLN A 176 5.62 -2.55 1.02
C GLN A 176 6.13 -3.24 -0.25
N THR A 177 5.65 -2.85 -1.43
CA THR A 177 6.20 -3.30 -2.72
C THR A 177 7.52 -2.61 -3.04
N TYR A 178 7.74 -1.39 -2.53
CA TYR A 178 8.91 -0.55 -2.83
C TYR A 178 9.96 -0.61 -1.73
N PHE A 179 9.56 -0.86 -0.49
CA PHE A 179 10.46 -0.96 0.65
C PHE A 179 10.60 -2.42 1.10
N GLN A 180 11.33 -3.21 0.30
CA GLN A 180 11.64 -4.61 0.59
C GLN A 180 13.13 -4.78 0.85
N GLY A 181 13.46 -5.66 1.79
CA GLY A 181 14.86 -6.02 2.07
C GLY A 181 15.05 -7.53 1.94
N MET A 182 16.23 -7.93 1.49
CA MET A 182 16.65 -9.33 1.48
C MET A 182 16.67 -9.85 2.93
N THR A 183 16.27 -11.10 3.10
CA THR A 183 16.43 -11.82 4.37
C THR A 183 17.64 -12.74 4.30
N SER A 184 18.07 -13.27 5.44
CA SER A 184 19.08 -14.32 5.49
C SER A 184 18.56 -15.68 4.98
N GLN A 185 17.31 -15.76 4.55
CA GLN A 185 16.68 -16.99 4.08
C GLN A 185 16.75 -17.08 2.56
N VAL A 186 16.83 -18.31 2.08
CA VAL A 186 16.66 -18.67 0.67
C VAL A 186 15.42 -19.55 0.53
N ASP A 187 14.75 -19.45 -0.62
CA ASP A 187 13.59 -20.29 -0.91
C ASP A 187 14.01 -21.72 -1.28
N ARG A 188 13.03 -22.57 -1.60
CA ARG A 188 13.25 -23.97 -2.00
C ARG A 188 14.11 -24.14 -3.26
N PHE A 189 14.33 -23.07 -4.03
CA PHE A 189 15.15 -23.05 -5.24
C PHE A 189 16.52 -22.39 -5.00
N GLY A 190 16.84 -22.03 -3.76
CA GLY A 190 18.09 -21.33 -3.40
C GLY A 190 18.07 -19.84 -3.72
N MET A 191 16.91 -19.28 -4.10
CA MET A 191 16.79 -17.86 -4.42
C MET A 191 16.59 -17.03 -3.15
N PRO A 192 17.15 -15.82 -3.06
CA PRO A 192 16.95 -14.96 -1.90
C PRO A 192 15.48 -14.65 -1.61
N VAL A 193 15.10 -14.74 -0.35
CA VAL A 193 13.76 -14.33 0.10
C VAL A 193 13.79 -12.86 0.46
N PHE A 194 12.91 -12.09 -0.17
CA PHE A 194 12.67 -10.68 0.17
C PHE A 194 11.47 -10.57 1.11
N GLN A 195 11.59 -9.69 2.10
CA GLN A 195 10.49 -9.38 3.00
C GLN A 195 10.19 -7.88 3.01
N PRO A 196 8.91 -7.49 2.97
CA PRO A 196 8.52 -6.11 3.12
C PRO A 196 8.95 -5.56 4.47
N HIS A 197 9.26 -4.27 4.52
CA HIS A 197 9.50 -3.58 5.78
C HIS A 197 8.17 -3.12 6.41
N LYS A 198 8.13 -3.09 7.75
CA LYS A 198 6.98 -2.58 8.51
C LYS A 198 6.91 -1.06 8.36
N LEU A 199 5.69 -0.50 8.42
CA LEU A 199 5.43 0.94 8.35
C LEU A 199 6.38 1.76 9.24
N ARG A 200 6.51 1.37 10.52
CA ARG A 200 7.37 2.06 11.49
C ARG A 200 8.85 2.09 11.08
N SER A 201 9.36 0.98 10.54
CA SER A 201 10.74 0.91 10.07
C SER A 201 10.93 1.88 8.90
N ILE A 202 10.02 1.87 7.94
CA ILE A 202 10.07 2.72 6.74
C ILE A 202 9.97 4.19 7.15
N PHE A 203 9.05 4.50 8.06
CA PHE A 203 8.89 5.84 8.61
C PHE A 203 10.17 6.32 9.27
N LYS A 204 10.82 5.49 10.10
CA LYS A 204 12.08 5.84 10.77
C LYS A 204 13.22 6.06 9.78
N TYR A 205 13.25 5.32 8.68
CA TYR A 205 14.21 5.52 7.61
C TYR A 205 13.99 6.86 6.89
N CYS A 206 12.75 7.16 6.48
CA CYS A 206 12.42 8.42 5.80
C CYS A 206 12.54 9.65 6.73
N PHE A 207 12.30 9.47 8.04
CA PHE A 207 12.28 10.54 9.05
C PHE A 207 13.06 10.11 10.31
N PRO A 208 14.41 10.15 10.27
CA PRO A 208 15.27 9.62 11.33
C PRO A 208 15.08 10.25 12.71
N ASP A 209 14.62 11.50 12.79
CA ASP A 209 14.40 12.21 14.06
C ASP A 209 12.98 12.04 14.62
N GLU A 210 12.13 11.30 13.92
CA GLU A 210 10.73 11.13 14.30
C GLU A 210 10.40 9.66 14.62
N CYS A 211 9.21 9.45 15.19
CA CYS A 211 8.64 8.13 15.39
C CYS A 211 7.12 8.18 15.26
N LEU A 212 6.56 7.12 14.68
CA LEU A 212 5.13 6.86 14.80
C LEU A 212 4.80 6.40 16.22
N ASN A 213 3.57 6.67 16.64
CA ASN A 213 3.07 6.28 17.95
C ASN A 213 3.21 4.76 18.15
N ASN A 214 3.42 4.33 19.40
CA ASN A 214 3.54 2.90 19.74
C ASN A 214 2.19 2.18 19.77
N ILE A 215 1.09 2.94 19.92
CA ILE A 215 -0.26 2.43 19.80
C ILE A 215 -0.74 2.77 18.38
N HIS A 216 -1.08 1.74 17.64
CA HIS A 216 -1.65 1.80 16.31
C HIS A 216 -3.05 2.42 16.38
N THR A 217 -3.24 3.42 15.53
CA THR A 217 -4.56 3.89 15.18
C THR A 217 -4.58 4.04 13.67
N ALA A 218 -5.70 3.66 13.05
CA ALA A 218 -5.90 3.79 11.61
C ALA A 218 -5.54 5.21 11.10
N GLU A 219 -5.86 6.25 11.87
CA GLU A 219 -5.53 7.64 11.51
C GLU A 219 -4.01 7.90 11.49
N ASN A 220 -3.28 7.49 12.52
CA ASN A 220 -1.83 7.73 12.59
C ASN A 220 -1.09 6.93 11.52
N ASP A 221 -1.52 5.71 11.26
CA ASP A 221 -0.87 4.83 10.29
C ASP A 221 -1.21 5.26 8.85
N ALA A 222 -2.43 5.72 8.56
CA ALA A 222 -2.77 6.35 7.29
C ALA A 222 -1.98 7.67 7.05
N LEU A 223 -1.81 8.50 8.10
CA LEU A 223 -0.98 9.70 8.04
C LEU A 223 0.49 9.36 7.76
N GLY A 224 1.02 8.35 8.44
CA GLY A 224 2.37 7.84 8.22
C GLY A 224 2.57 7.32 6.80
N THR A 225 1.61 6.55 6.31
CA THR A 225 1.53 6.00 4.95
C THR A 225 1.54 7.11 3.91
N MET A 226 0.65 8.11 4.02
CA MET A 226 0.62 9.26 3.10
C MET A 226 1.94 10.03 3.13
N ARG A 227 2.52 10.21 4.32
CA ARG A 227 3.76 10.95 4.49
C ARG A 227 4.96 10.25 3.84
N ILE A 228 5.05 8.93 3.97
CA ILE A 228 6.07 8.11 3.28
C ILE A 228 5.88 8.19 1.77
N PHE A 229 4.66 8.06 1.25
CA PHE A 229 4.40 8.18 -0.19
C PHE A 229 4.85 9.55 -0.74
N ARG A 230 4.57 10.64 -0.02
CA ARG A 230 5.04 11.99 -0.41
C ARG A 230 6.56 12.11 -0.37
N TRP A 231 7.20 11.53 0.64
CA TRP A 231 8.66 11.48 0.70
C TRP A 231 9.22 10.70 -0.50
N TYR A 232 8.63 9.55 -0.83
CA TYR A 232 9.01 8.75 -1.98
C TYR A 232 8.80 9.49 -3.30
N ARG A 233 7.67 10.18 -3.47
CA ARG A 233 7.38 10.97 -4.69
C ARG A 233 8.38 12.12 -4.90
N ASN A 234 8.89 12.71 -3.81
CA ASN A 234 9.82 13.85 -3.88
C ASN A 234 11.30 13.46 -3.91
N ASN A 235 11.68 12.35 -3.27
CA ASN A 235 13.07 11.94 -3.07
C ASN A 235 13.41 10.65 -3.82
N GLY A 236 12.41 9.87 -4.22
CA GLY A 236 12.58 8.61 -4.92
C GLY A 236 13.19 8.86 -6.29
N THR A 237 14.50 8.66 -6.37
CA THR A 237 15.20 8.63 -7.63
C THR A 237 15.22 7.20 -8.17
N PHE A 238 14.80 7.03 -9.42
CA PHE A 238 15.09 5.90 -10.32
C PHE A 238 14.08 4.75 -10.45
N LEU A 239 13.62 4.62 -11.70
CA LEU A 239 13.36 3.42 -12.51
C LEU A 239 12.95 2.14 -11.75
N HIS A 240 11.72 1.71 -11.98
CA HIS A 240 11.10 0.40 -11.66
C HIS A 240 11.87 -0.86 -12.15
N ASP A 241 13.14 -0.75 -12.49
CA ASP A 241 14.00 -1.87 -12.85
C ASP A 241 14.50 -2.52 -11.56
N ARG A 242 14.16 -3.81 -11.36
CA ARG A 242 14.61 -4.60 -10.19
C ARG A 242 16.13 -4.61 -10.00
N ARG A 243 16.91 -4.26 -11.03
CA ARG A 243 18.38 -4.12 -10.95
C ARG A 243 18.83 -2.86 -10.22
N TYR A 244 17.94 -1.88 -10.02
CA TYR A 244 18.22 -0.58 -9.40
C TYR A 244 17.25 -0.22 -8.26
N MET A 245 16.43 -1.18 -7.80
CA MET A 245 15.74 -1.03 -6.52
C MET A 245 16.81 -0.73 -5.45
N GLU A 246 16.64 0.37 -4.71
CA GLU A 246 17.49 0.62 -3.56
C GLU A 246 17.46 -0.59 -2.63
N ASP A 247 18.64 -1.11 -2.32
CA ASP A 247 18.75 -2.26 -1.44
C ASP A 247 18.46 -1.83 0.00
N PHE A 248 17.19 -1.97 0.42
CA PHE A 248 16.79 -1.74 1.80
C PHE A 248 17.14 -2.90 2.74
N THR A 249 18.03 -3.82 2.35
CA THR A 249 18.51 -4.91 3.23
C THR A 249 19.16 -4.36 4.50
N HIS A 250 19.86 -3.23 4.42
CA HIS A 250 20.49 -2.59 5.57
C HIS A 250 19.54 -1.74 6.42
N MET A 251 18.29 -1.56 6.00
CA MET A 251 17.32 -0.78 6.75
C MET A 251 16.93 -1.49 8.06
N PRO A 252 17.06 -0.85 9.24
CA PRO A 252 16.75 -1.47 10.52
C PRO A 252 15.27 -1.93 10.58
N ARG A 253 15.06 -3.20 10.94
CA ARG A 253 13.71 -3.74 11.16
C ARG A 253 13.30 -3.51 12.61
N LEU A 254 12.48 -2.49 12.85
CA LEU A 254 11.89 -2.23 14.16
C LEU A 254 10.92 -3.37 14.54
N LYS A 255 10.97 -3.80 15.80
CA LYS A 255 10.10 -4.85 16.34
C LYS A 255 8.67 -4.32 16.51
#